data_AF-A0A3D6BY09-F1
#
_entry.id   AF-A0A3D6BY09-F1
#
_cell.length_a   1.000
_cell.length_b   1.000
_cell.length_c   1.000
_cell.angle_alpha   90.00
_cell.angle_beta   90.00
_cell.angle_gamma   90.00
#
_symmetry.space_group_name_H-M   'P 1'
#
loop_
_entity.id
_entity.type
_entity.pdbx_description
1 polymer ?
#
loop_
_entity_poly.entity_id
_entity_poly.type
_entity_poly.pdbx_seq_one_letter_code
_entity_poly.pdbx_strand_id
1 'polypeptide(L)'
;NSLRERFGMDSPRIAVAGLNPHAGEEGMFGKEESQIIVPALETARTSGMDVTGPLPPDTVFFSAVNGRFDAVVCMYHDQGLIPFKMVHFKDGVNTTLGLPIIRTSVDH
;
A
#
# COMPACT_ATOMS: atom_id res chain seq x y z
N ASN A 1 7.57 -4.49 -10.27
CA ASN A 1 7.00 -4.12 -11.58
C ASN A 1 5.63 -4.73 -11.91
N SER A 2 5.03 -5.58 -11.08
CA SER A 2 3.77 -6.27 -11.43
C SER A 2 2.63 -5.34 -11.87
N LEU A 3 2.46 -4.16 -11.25
CA LEU A 3 1.43 -3.20 -11.67
C LEU A 3 1.61 -2.72 -13.13
N ARG A 4 2.86 -2.53 -13.57
CA ARG A 4 3.17 -2.22 -14.97
C ARG A 4 2.94 -3.43 -15.87
N GLU A 5 3.58 -4.55 -15.55
CA GLU A 5 3.68 -5.72 -16.44
C GLU A 5 2.42 -6.59 -16.48
N ARG A 6 1.64 -6.64 -15.40
CA ARG A 6 0.47 -7.53 -15.25
C ARG A 6 -0.86 -6.78 -15.19
N PHE A 7 -0.85 -5.53 -14.71
CA PHE A 7 -2.05 -4.69 -14.61
C PHE A 7 -2.09 -3.56 -15.65
N GLY A 8 -1.05 -3.40 -16.48
CA GLY A 8 -1.03 -2.43 -17.59
C GLY A 8 -0.99 -0.97 -17.16
N MET A 9 -0.51 -0.68 -15.94
CA MET A 9 -0.40 0.68 -15.43
C MET A 9 0.98 1.25 -15.72
N ASP A 10 1.12 2.18 -16.67
CA ASP A 10 2.43 2.73 -17.05
C ASP A 10 3.15 3.45 -15.88
N SER A 11 2.39 4.25 -15.12
CA SER A 11 2.89 5.01 -13.96
C SER A 11 1.99 4.79 -12.74
N PRO A 12 2.11 3.64 -12.04
CA PRO A 12 1.25 3.32 -10.91
C PRO A 12 1.56 4.22 -9.70
N ARG A 13 0.52 4.86 -9.17
CA ARG A 13 0.56 5.71 -7.96
C ARG A 13 0.36 4.83 -6.73
N ILE A 14 1.42 4.63 -5.96
CA ILE A 14 1.40 3.70 -4.82
C ILE A 14 1.41 4.51 -3.52
N ALA A 15 0.40 4.31 -2.68
CA ALA A 15 0.42 4.81 -1.31
C ALA A 15 1.13 3.81 -0.39
N VAL A 16 1.80 4.32 0.64
CA VAL A 16 2.42 3.52 1.71
C VAL A 16 1.86 4.01 3.04
N ALA A 17 1.23 3.12 3.80
CA ALA A 17 0.72 3.43 5.13
C ALA A 17 1.88 3.58 6.14
N GLY A 18 1.68 4.35 7.20
CA GLY A 18 2.53 4.27 8.40
C GLY A 18 2.37 2.93 9.11
N LEU A 19 3.35 2.54 9.91
CA LEU A 19 3.21 1.43 10.84
C LEU A 19 2.36 1.86 12.03
N ASN A 20 2.64 3.03 12.54
CA ASN A 20 2.04 3.59 13.73
C ASN A 20 0.77 4.38 13.42
N PRO A 21 -0.13 4.57 14.41
CA PRO A 21 -1.24 5.50 14.31
C PRO A 21 -0.75 6.88 13.89
N HIS A 22 -1.53 7.59 13.06
CA HIS A 22 -1.16 8.91 12.55
C HIS A 22 0.22 8.95 11.85
N ALA A 23 0.71 7.80 11.35
CA ALA A 23 2.05 7.66 10.80
C ALA A 23 3.15 8.18 11.76
N GLY A 24 3.00 7.85 13.05
CA GLY A 24 3.99 8.15 14.08
C GLY A 24 3.82 9.52 14.74
N GLU A 25 2.93 10.39 14.25
CA GLU A 25 2.65 11.72 14.81
C GLU A 25 3.94 12.50 15.16
N GLU A 26 4.76 12.74 14.14
CA GLU A 26 6.09 13.39 14.26
C GLU A 26 7.05 12.69 15.27
N GLY A 27 6.85 11.40 15.50
CA GLY A 27 7.65 10.59 16.42
C GLY A 27 7.07 10.48 17.82
N MET A 28 5.89 11.06 18.10
CA MET A 28 5.17 10.87 19.36
C MET A 28 4.66 9.44 19.52
N PHE A 29 4.30 8.78 18.43
CA PHE A 29 3.77 7.42 18.40
C PHE A 29 4.73 6.47 17.69
N GLY A 30 5.93 6.28 18.22
CA GLY A 30 6.93 5.39 17.61
C GLY A 30 7.87 6.12 16.64
N LYS A 31 8.86 5.40 16.11
CA LYS A 31 9.94 5.99 15.30
C LYS A 31 10.19 5.26 13.99
N GLU A 32 9.45 4.19 13.73
CA GLU A 32 9.61 3.32 12.58
C GLU A 32 9.38 4.06 11.27
N GLU A 33 8.51 5.07 11.24
CA GLU A 33 8.33 5.94 10.08
C GLU A 33 9.62 6.66 9.72
N SER A 34 10.22 7.39 10.66
CA SER A 34 11.42 8.19 10.39
C SER A 34 12.68 7.33 10.21
N GLN A 35 12.78 6.21 10.94
CA GLN A 35 13.97 5.36 10.93
C GLN A 35 13.98 4.33 9.79
N ILE A 36 12.81 3.92 9.27
CA ILE A 36 12.71 2.80 8.33
C ILE A 36 11.88 3.19 7.10
N ILE A 37 10.64 3.63 7.28
CA ILE A 37 9.69 3.78 6.17
C ILE A 37 10.05 4.96 5.27
N VAL A 38 10.38 6.12 5.84
CA VAL A 38 10.81 7.32 5.09
C VAL A 38 12.07 7.04 4.28
N PRO A 39 13.17 6.48 4.84
CA PRO A 39 14.33 6.08 4.04
C PRO A 39 14.00 5.12 2.88
N ALA A 40 13.12 4.13 3.11
CA ALA A 40 12.70 3.19 2.08
C ALA A 40 11.89 3.88 0.95
N LEU A 41 11.03 4.84 1.31
CA LEU A 41 10.30 5.66 0.34
C LEU A 41 11.22 6.53 -0.50
N GLU A 42 12.22 7.18 0.10
CA GLU A 42 13.22 7.95 -0.64
C GLU A 42 14.00 7.08 -1.62
N THR A 43 14.37 5.86 -1.20
CA THR A 43 15.01 4.88 -2.08
C THR A 43 14.10 4.49 -3.25
N ALA A 44 12.81 4.26 -2.99
CA ALA A 44 11.84 3.96 -4.04
C ALA A 44 11.64 5.15 -5.00
N ARG A 45 11.52 6.39 -4.49
CA ARG A 45 11.40 7.62 -5.29
C ARG A 45 12.61 7.83 -6.19
N THR A 46 13.81 7.68 -5.65
CA THR A 46 15.06 7.82 -6.42
C THR A 46 15.19 6.75 -7.51
N SER A 47 14.56 5.58 -7.35
CA SER A 47 14.45 4.57 -8.41
C SER A 47 13.35 4.83 -9.45
N GLY A 48 12.65 5.97 -9.38
CA GLY A 48 11.62 6.39 -10.34
C GLY A 48 10.24 5.79 -10.07
N MET A 49 9.95 5.36 -8.84
CA MET A 49 8.61 4.93 -8.44
C MET A 49 7.78 6.11 -7.93
N ASP A 50 6.51 6.18 -8.35
CA ASP A 50 5.55 7.16 -7.84
C ASP A 50 4.95 6.65 -6.51
N VAL A 51 5.64 6.96 -5.41
CA VAL A 51 5.28 6.52 -4.06
C VAL A 51 4.98 7.69 -3.12
N THR A 52 3.82 7.63 -2.45
CA THR A 52 3.37 8.63 -1.47
C THR A 52 3.24 8.02 -0.09
N GLY A 53 3.86 8.63 0.92
CA GLY A 53 3.77 8.19 2.32
C GLY A 53 4.95 8.65 3.19
N PRO A 54 5.03 8.15 4.44
CA PRO A 54 4.01 7.32 5.08
C PRO A 54 2.71 8.10 5.32
N LEU A 55 1.56 7.49 5.04
CA LEU A 55 0.24 8.09 5.26
C LEU A 55 -0.44 7.48 6.50
N PRO A 56 -1.23 8.26 7.27
CA PRO A 56 -2.03 7.71 8.36
C PRO A 56 -2.92 6.55 7.88
N PRO A 57 -2.85 5.37 8.51
CA PRO A 57 -3.57 4.18 8.05
C PRO A 57 -5.09 4.36 8.01
N ASP A 58 -5.67 5.19 8.87
CA ASP A 58 -7.09 5.47 8.92
C ASP A 58 -7.60 6.31 7.73
N THR A 59 -6.75 7.14 7.13
CA THR A 59 -7.13 8.05 6.03
C THR A 59 -6.72 7.56 4.64
N VAL A 60 -5.69 6.72 4.54
CA VAL A 60 -5.16 6.27 3.25
C VAL A 60 -6.17 5.44 2.45
N PHE A 61 -6.97 4.59 3.11
CA PHE A 61 -7.95 3.74 2.44
C PHE A 61 -9.12 4.55 1.87
N PHE A 62 -9.56 5.60 2.57
CA PHE A 62 -10.54 6.53 2.01
C PHE A 62 -10.01 7.17 0.72
N SER A 63 -8.75 7.63 0.72
CA SER A 63 -8.13 8.21 -0.47
C SER A 63 -8.01 7.19 -1.62
N ALA A 64 -7.65 5.95 -1.32
CA ALA A 64 -7.51 4.88 -2.31
C ALA A 64 -8.86 4.52 -2.96
N VAL A 65 -9.91 4.34 -2.16
CA VAL A 65 -11.27 4.05 -2.66
C VAL A 65 -11.81 5.19 -3.53
N ASN A 66 -11.38 6.43 -3.28
CA ASN A 66 -11.72 7.60 -4.10
C ASN A 66 -10.77 7.82 -5.29
N GLY A 67 -9.97 6.82 -5.68
CA GLY A 67 -9.18 6.82 -6.92
C GLY A 67 -7.89 7.63 -6.89
N ARG A 68 -7.45 8.08 -5.71
CA ARG A 68 -6.17 8.83 -5.58
C ARG A 68 -4.94 7.94 -5.81
N PHE A 69 -5.05 6.65 -5.49
CA PHE A 69 -3.95 5.68 -5.57
C PHE A 69 -4.41 4.41 -6.27
N ASP A 70 -3.49 3.77 -6.98
CA ASP A 70 -3.74 2.52 -7.71
C ASP A 70 -3.45 1.28 -6.84
N ALA A 71 -2.61 1.43 -5.81
CA ALA A 71 -2.35 0.42 -4.79
C ALA A 71 -1.96 1.05 -3.45
N VAL A 72 -2.20 0.33 -2.35
CA VAL A 72 -1.75 0.69 -1.00
C VAL A 72 -0.85 -0.42 -0.45
N VAL A 73 0.36 -0.07 -0.03
CA VAL A 73 1.24 -0.95 0.75
C VAL A 73 0.93 -0.73 2.23
N CYS A 74 0.42 -1.78 2.87
CA CYS A 74 0.14 -1.80 4.30
C CYS A 74 1.31 -2.47 5.04
N MET A 75 1.53 -2.08 6.29
CA MET A 75 2.63 -2.59 7.11
C MET A 75 2.32 -3.97 7.70
N TYR A 76 1.05 -4.29 7.92
CA TYR A 76 0.63 -5.59 8.45
C TYR A 76 -0.77 -5.99 7.98
N HIS A 77 -1.11 -7.26 8.21
CA HIS A 77 -2.28 -7.94 7.66
C HIS A 77 -3.61 -7.22 7.94
N ASP A 78 -3.95 -7.02 9.21
CA ASP A 78 -5.24 -6.44 9.58
C ASP A 78 -5.36 -4.96 9.20
N GLN A 79 -4.23 -4.25 9.08
CA GLN A 79 -4.22 -2.87 8.60
C GLN A 79 -4.82 -2.75 7.20
N GLY A 80 -4.54 -3.71 6.31
CA GLY A 80 -5.01 -3.71 4.93
C GLY A 80 -6.27 -4.54 4.69
N LEU A 81 -6.38 -5.72 5.31
CA LEU A 81 -7.50 -6.62 5.01
C LEU A 81 -8.82 -6.19 5.64
N ILE A 82 -8.82 -5.52 6.79
CA ILE A 82 -10.05 -4.97 7.37
C ILE A 82 -10.71 -3.98 6.40
N PRO A 83 -10.04 -2.89 5.94
CA PRO A 83 -10.65 -1.94 5.02
C PRO A 83 -10.94 -2.57 3.65
N PHE A 84 -10.08 -3.46 3.15
CA PHE A 84 -10.34 -4.19 1.91
C PHE A 84 -11.65 -4.97 2.00
N LYS A 85 -11.85 -5.79 3.04
CA LYS A 85 -13.06 -6.59 3.22
C LYS A 85 -14.29 -5.72 3.50
N MET A 86 -14.16 -4.53 4.08
CA MET A 86 -15.29 -3.61 4.21
C MET A 86 -15.83 -3.14 2.85
N VAL A 87 -14.99 -3.04 1.83
CA VAL A 87 -15.37 -2.53 0.50
C VAL A 87 -15.62 -3.67 -0.50
N HIS A 88 -14.79 -4.72 -0.48
CA HIS A 88 -14.74 -5.79 -1.47
C HIS A 88 -14.98 -7.18 -0.86
N PHE A 89 -15.88 -7.29 0.12
CA PHE A 89 -16.14 -8.56 0.82
C PHE A 89 -16.51 -9.72 -0.12
N LYS A 90 -17.18 -9.44 -1.24
CA LYS A 90 -17.76 -10.46 -2.13
C LYS A 90 -16.98 -10.68 -3.42
N ASP A 91 -16.25 -9.66 -3.86
CA ASP A 91 -15.59 -9.60 -5.16
C ASP A 91 -14.06 -9.43 -5.04
N GLY A 92 -13.53 -9.48 -3.82
CA GLY A 92 -12.11 -9.46 -3.55
C GLY A 92 -11.37 -10.68 -4.10
N VAL A 93 -10.16 -10.44 -4.62
CA VAL A 93 -9.27 -11.48 -5.16
C VAL A 93 -7.88 -11.35 -4.56
N ASN A 94 -7.35 -12.45 -4.03
CA ASN A 94 -5.95 -12.52 -3.62
C ASN A 94 -5.08 -12.78 -4.85
N THR A 95 -4.12 -11.89 -5.10
CA THR A 95 -3.15 -12.03 -6.20
C THR A 95 -1.74 -12.12 -5.63
N THR A 96 -0.97 -13.13 -6.08
CA THR A 96 0.43 -13.26 -5.68
C THR A 96 1.34 -12.58 -6.69
N LEU A 97 2.05 -11.55 -6.24
CA LEU A 97 3.00 -10.79 -7.06
C LEU A 97 4.41 -11.40 -6.98
N GLY A 98 5.19 -11.27 -8.05
CA GLY A 98 6.61 -11.67 -8.08
C GLY A 98 6.89 -13.10 -8.56
N LEU A 99 5.85 -13.90 -8.84
CA LEU A 99 6.02 -15.22 -9.45
C LEU A 99 6.25 -15.13 -10.96
N PRO A 100 6.95 -16.12 -11.57
CA PRO A 100 7.09 -16.19 -13.03
C PRO A 100 5.76 -16.51 -13.74
N ILE A 101 4.75 -16.96 -12.99
CA ILE A 101 3.40 -17.29 -13.46
C ILE A 101 2.36 -16.36 -12.84
N ILE A 102 1.20 -16.24 -13.49
CA ILE A 102 0.04 -15.57 -12.89
C ILE A 102 -0.62 -16.52 -11.89
N ARG A 103 -0.77 -16.07 -10.64
CA ARG A 103 -1.47 -16.83 -9.59
C ARG A 103 -2.47 -15.92 -8.87
N THR A 104 -3.74 -16.31 -8.95
CA THR A 104 -4.84 -15.73 -8.18
C THR A 104 -5.46 -16.78 -7.26
N SER A 105 -6.17 -16.33 -6.24
CA SER A 105 -6.94 -17.15 -5.31
C SER A 105 -8.15 -16.36 -4.84
N VAL A 106 -9.22 -17.07 -4.54
CA VAL A 106 -10.40 -16.54 -3.88
C VAL A 106 -10.05 -16.02 -2.47
N ASP A 107 -10.58 -14.86 -2.09
CA ASP A 107 -10.43 -14.22 -0.76
C ASP A 107 -11.71 -14.43 0.07
N HIS A 108 -11.95 -15.69 0.43
CA HIS A 108 -13.23 -16.25 0.89
C HIS A 108 -13.05 -16.93 2.25
#